data_AF-A0A0H4BAL1-F1
#
_entry.id   AF-A0A0H4BAL1-F1
#
_cell.length_a   1.000
_cell.length_b   1.000
_cell.length_c   1.000
_cell.angle_alpha   90.00
_cell.angle_beta   90.00
_cell.angle_gamma   90.00
#
_symmetry.space_group_name_H-M   'P 1'
#
loop_
_entity.id
_entity.type
_entity.pdbx_description
1 polymer ?
#
loop_
_entity_poly.entity_id
_entity_poly.type
_entity_poly.pdbx_seq_one_letter_code
_entity_poly.pdbx_strand_id
1 'polypeptide(L)'
;MIHFFDRCIDGVRAAALASLLSLSLAGSVAAIERLEIELPLLDVNVSLKLKGARTTAELIEANPDLQELDQAGDGSVSRLLAQFLTAPLPERTSSVLEQSVGHPLLEQALLAASDLVKVKGLPADTSGRVLSDALQAAYRDGEPNLLGLLRRVPGESLTIDFQALAYYAKRLQANQDDARALVKQGTATAAAPKSLAESGSEGWTRSEIRFSVSHRPEPLDITVLTPQRTSNGKLVVISHGLWDEPSSFEGWGRLLAANGYTVFLPDHPGSDAKQQKQLFDGASAPPSSEELRFRPLDVSALLDGVEAGTLLKGQQIAIDAVAVVGHSWGATTALQLGGLQTTSRKLKTRCQDPRDPDRNLSWVLQCSWLSGADQGSLADPRVKAAIAVSPPMRLLFDESSGPSLQAKVLLVSGTKDWVVPSDPEAVVPLKGGKPLANGHRLVLASGGSHFNLWAPADQKESPILGPMILAWINQQLAVPSPYTFSGGGWGNTTVPLVDVTGQL
;
A
#
# COMPACT_ATOMS: atom_id res chain seq x y z
N MET A 1 38.72 -12.47 -45.93
CA MET A 1 39.22 -13.85 -45.70
C MET A 1 38.23 -14.49 -44.74
N ILE A 2 37.18 -15.14 -45.24
CA ILE A 2 37.20 -16.57 -45.66
C ILE A 2 37.59 -17.40 -44.41
N HIS A 3 36.73 -18.13 -43.71
CA HIS A 3 35.44 -18.74 -43.97
C HIS A 3 34.66 -18.80 -42.65
N PHE A 4 33.36 -18.52 -42.67
CA PHE A 4 32.31 -19.39 -42.08
C PHE A 4 30.95 -18.77 -42.43
N PHE A 5 30.65 -18.79 -43.72
CA PHE A 5 29.32 -18.64 -44.28
C PHE A 5 29.19 -19.78 -45.28
N ASP A 6 28.40 -20.80 -44.92
CA ASP A 6 27.51 -21.51 -45.85
C ASP A 6 26.76 -22.60 -45.09
N ARG A 7 25.53 -22.28 -44.68
CA ARG A 7 24.31 -23.01 -45.04
C ARG A 7 23.13 -22.50 -44.21
N CYS A 8 22.56 -21.39 -44.69
CA CYS A 8 21.11 -21.22 -44.60
C CYS A 8 20.47 -22.01 -45.76
N ILE A 9 19.21 -22.39 -45.56
CA ILE A 9 18.25 -22.93 -46.52
C ILE A 9 18.28 -24.46 -46.69
N ASP A 10 17.69 -25.13 -45.70
CA ASP A 10 16.47 -25.92 -45.89
C ASP A 10 15.68 -25.74 -44.57
N GLY A 11 14.54 -25.05 -44.53
CA GLY A 11 13.41 -25.26 -45.41
C GLY A 11 12.34 -26.00 -44.62
N VAL A 12 11.62 -25.24 -43.77
CA VAL A 12 10.16 -25.35 -43.60
C VAL A 12 9.62 -26.78 -43.71
N ARG A 13 9.84 -27.62 -42.68
CA ARG A 13 9.08 -28.89 -42.49
C ARG A 13 9.22 -29.57 -41.11
N ALA A 14 9.80 -28.91 -40.12
CA ALA A 14 9.92 -29.44 -38.75
C ALA A 14 9.09 -28.67 -37.71
N ALA A 15 8.08 -27.92 -38.15
CA ALA A 15 7.18 -27.14 -37.28
C ALA A 15 5.78 -27.77 -37.12
N ALA A 16 5.58 -29.04 -37.51
CA ALA A 16 4.25 -29.65 -37.53
C ALA A 16 4.16 -31.03 -36.84
N LEU A 17 5.17 -31.43 -36.04
CA LEU A 17 5.16 -32.75 -35.36
C LEU A 17 5.58 -32.72 -33.89
N ALA A 18 5.72 -31.53 -33.27
CA ALA A 18 5.96 -31.38 -31.84
C ALA A 18 4.76 -30.73 -31.09
N SER A 19 3.58 -30.73 -31.72
CA SER A 19 2.36 -30.07 -31.19
C SER A 19 1.30 -31.06 -30.70
N LEU A 20 1.64 -32.33 -30.50
CA LEU A 20 0.67 -33.38 -30.14
C LEU A 20 1.09 -34.27 -28.95
N LEU A 21 2.01 -33.82 -28.09
CA LEU A 21 2.41 -34.58 -26.88
C LEU A 21 2.55 -33.72 -25.60
N SER A 22 1.98 -32.51 -25.57
CA SER A 22 1.87 -31.67 -24.36
C SER A 22 0.46 -31.65 -23.79
N LEU A 23 -0.21 -32.80 -23.81
CA LEU A 23 -1.44 -33.04 -23.04
C LEU A 23 -1.18 -34.20 -22.09
N SER A 24 -1.49 -33.96 -20.81
CA SER A 24 -1.44 -34.88 -19.67
C SER A 24 -0.05 -35.25 -19.16
N LEU A 25 0.54 -34.37 -18.37
CA LEU A 25 1.19 -34.69 -17.09
C LEU A 25 1.28 -33.40 -16.25
N ALA A 26 0.14 -32.70 -16.11
CA ALA A 26 -0.05 -31.85 -14.94
C ALA A 26 -0.23 -32.81 -13.76
N GLY A 27 0.88 -33.17 -13.11
CA GLY A 27 0.77 -33.78 -11.79
C GLY A 27 -0.08 -32.84 -10.94
N SER A 28 -1.15 -33.37 -10.38
CA SER A 28 -1.93 -32.66 -9.37
C SER A 28 -0.94 -32.18 -8.32
N VAL A 29 -0.64 -30.88 -8.30
CA VAL A 29 0.21 -30.33 -7.25
C VAL A 29 -0.57 -30.57 -5.96
N ALA A 30 -0.07 -31.46 -5.10
CA ALA A 30 -0.75 -31.82 -3.87
C ALA A 30 -0.96 -30.54 -3.05
N ALA A 31 -2.18 -30.30 -2.58
CA ALA A 31 -2.42 -29.22 -1.63
C ALA A 31 -1.90 -29.64 -0.24
N ILE A 32 -1.62 -28.66 0.62
CA ILE A 32 -1.08 -28.92 1.97
C ILE A 32 -1.92 -29.98 2.67
N GLU A 33 -1.29 -31.11 3.00
CA GLU A 33 -1.94 -32.22 3.70
C GLU A 33 -1.73 -32.15 5.22
N ARG A 34 -0.68 -31.44 5.67
CA ARG A 34 -0.32 -31.30 7.09
C ARG A 34 0.06 -29.87 7.47
N LEU A 35 -0.45 -29.42 8.61
CA LEU A 35 -0.03 -28.19 9.28
C LEU A 35 0.78 -28.56 10.52
N GLU A 36 2.05 -28.15 10.56
CA GLU A 36 2.94 -28.31 11.70
C GLU A 36 2.97 -26.99 12.49
N ILE A 37 2.59 -27.05 13.77
CA ILE A 37 2.59 -25.91 14.68
C ILE A 37 3.75 -26.07 15.64
N GLU A 38 4.73 -25.18 15.55
CA GLU A 38 5.90 -25.17 16.43
C GLU A 38 5.63 -24.28 17.65
N LEU A 39 5.93 -24.80 18.85
CA LEU A 39 5.91 -24.07 20.11
C LEU A 39 7.29 -24.15 20.77
N PRO A 40 8.31 -23.42 20.27
CA PRO A 40 9.69 -23.58 20.68
C PRO A 40 9.93 -23.44 22.19
N LEU A 41 9.27 -22.50 22.87
CA LEU A 41 9.43 -22.32 24.32
C LEU A 41 8.87 -23.48 25.16
N LEU A 42 7.99 -24.31 24.58
CA LEU A 42 7.39 -25.46 25.26
C LEU A 42 8.04 -26.79 24.82
N ASP A 43 8.93 -26.76 23.83
CA ASP A 43 9.49 -27.95 23.16
C ASP A 43 8.39 -28.91 22.65
N VAL A 44 7.29 -28.32 22.14
CA VAL A 44 6.12 -29.05 21.62
C VAL A 44 5.94 -28.74 20.15
N ASN A 45 5.71 -29.78 19.34
CA ASN A 45 5.29 -29.69 17.96
C ASN A 45 3.95 -30.41 17.79
N VAL A 46 2.97 -29.73 17.21
CA VAL A 46 1.65 -30.30 16.93
C VAL A 46 1.48 -30.47 15.42
N SER A 47 1.25 -31.71 14.97
CA SER A 47 1.00 -32.03 13.57
C SER A 47 -0.49 -32.23 13.34
N LEU A 48 -1.08 -31.42 12.46
CA LEU A 48 -2.50 -31.47 12.11
C LEU A 48 -2.68 -31.97 10.68
N LYS A 49 -3.38 -33.09 10.52
CA LYS A 49 -3.83 -33.57 9.21
C LYS A 49 -4.99 -32.72 8.72
N LEU A 50 -4.82 -32.03 7.60
CA LEU A 50 -5.83 -31.17 7.00
C LEU A 50 -6.68 -31.89 5.94
N LYS A 51 -6.17 -32.99 5.41
CA LYS A 51 -6.80 -33.72 4.30
C LYS A 51 -8.20 -34.21 4.69
N GLY A 52 -9.19 -33.84 3.89
CA GLY A 52 -10.59 -34.25 4.09
C GLY A 52 -11.39 -33.36 5.04
N ALA A 53 -10.76 -32.72 6.04
CA ALA A 53 -11.45 -31.92 7.07
C ALA A 53 -11.83 -30.51 6.59
N ARG A 54 -13.13 -30.23 6.44
CA ARG A 54 -13.69 -28.93 6.03
C ARG A 54 -14.21 -28.14 7.23
N THR A 55 -14.58 -28.83 8.30
CA THR A 55 -15.08 -28.25 9.54
C THR A 55 -14.13 -28.52 10.70
N THR A 56 -14.29 -27.77 11.80
CA THR A 56 -13.53 -28.02 13.02
C THR A 56 -13.80 -29.42 13.59
N ALA A 57 -15.05 -29.88 13.51
CA ALA A 57 -15.42 -31.22 13.99
C ALA A 57 -14.71 -32.32 13.18
N GLU A 58 -14.72 -32.22 11.86
CA GLU A 58 -14.00 -33.15 10.98
C GLU A 58 -12.47 -33.06 11.19
N LEU A 59 -11.95 -31.87 11.52
CA LEU A 59 -10.52 -31.70 11.81
C LEU A 59 -10.13 -32.39 13.12
N ILE A 60 -10.97 -32.32 14.15
CA ILE A 60 -10.74 -33.03 15.41
C ILE A 60 -10.85 -34.54 15.20
N GLU A 61 -11.84 -35.01 14.45
CA GLU A 61 -12.02 -36.43 14.13
C GLU A 61 -10.82 -37.00 13.36
N ALA A 62 -10.23 -36.22 12.45
CA ALA A 62 -9.05 -36.62 11.68
C ALA A 62 -7.75 -36.67 12.50
N ASN A 63 -7.75 -36.13 13.73
CA ASN A 63 -6.56 -35.96 14.57
C ASN A 63 -6.82 -36.46 16.01
N PRO A 64 -6.57 -37.76 16.31
CA PRO A 64 -6.88 -38.38 17.61
C PRO A 64 -6.30 -37.65 18.83
N ASP A 65 -5.08 -37.13 18.72
CA ASP A 65 -4.42 -36.40 19.81
C ASP A 65 -5.18 -35.10 20.16
N LEU A 66 -5.80 -34.45 19.16
CA LEU A 66 -6.67 -33.30 19.41
C LEU A 66 -7.99 -33.70 20.06
N GLN A 67 -8.52 -34.87 19.73
CA GLN A 67 -9.77 -35.35 20.31
C GLN A 67 -9.62 -35.59 21.81
N GLU A 68 -8.52 -36.22 22.23
CA GLU A 68 -8.21 -36.42 23.66
C GLU A 68 -8.00 -35.08 24.37
N LEU A 69 -7.24 -34.17 23.76
CA LEU A 69 -6.99 -32.84 24.32
C LEU A 69 -8.27 -31.99 24.42
N ASP A 70 -9.16 -32.06 23.43
CA ASP A 70 -10.43 -31.34 23.42
C ASP A 70 -11.40 -31.87 24.48
N GLN A 71 -11.44 -33.19 24.68
CA GLN A 71 -12.21 -33.83 25.74
C GLN A 71 -11.69 -33.43 27.13
N ALA A 72 -10.38 -33.47 27.32
CA ALA A 72 -9.74 -33.06 28.58
C ALA A 72 -9.92 -31.55 28.87
N GLY A 73 -9.99 -30.72 27.82
CA GLY A 73 -10.17 -29.27 27.89
C GLY A 73 -11.63 -28.79 27.83
N ASP A 74 -12.62 -29.68 27.92
CA ASP A 74 -14.04 -29.35 27.83
C ASP A 74 -14.38 -28.49 26.58
N GLY A 75 -13.95 -28.98 25.42
CA GLY A 75 -14.21 -28.34 24.13
C GLY A 75 -13.38 -27.08 23.85
N SER A 76 -12.33 -26.79 24.64
CA SER A 76 -11.51 -25.60 24.46
C SER A 76 -10.71 -25.60 23.16
N VAL A 77 -10.24 -26.78 22.73
CA VAL A 77 -9.44 -26.93 21.51
C VAL A 77 -10.32 -26.69 20.28
N SER A 78 -11.52 -27.26 20.28
CA SER A 78 -12.52 -27.05 19.24
C SER A 78 -12.90 -25.59 19.09
N ARG A 79 -13.15 -24.89 20.21
CA ARG A 79 -13.44 -23.45 20.17
C ARG A 79 -12.26 -22.65 19.61
N LEU A 80 -11.03 -22.99 19.99
CA LEU A 80 -9.83 -22.35 19.47
C LEU A 80 -9.67 -22.58 17.96
N LEU A 81 -9.71 -23.82 17.50
CA LEU A 81 -9.61 -24.17 16.09
C LEU A 81 -10.74 -23.53 15.26
N ALA A 82 -11.95 -23.44 15.82
CA ALA A 82 -13.05 -22.74 15.17
C ALA A 82 -12.78 -21.24 14.99
N GLN A 83 -12.20 -20.58 15.99
CA GLN A 83 -11.87 -19.15 15.91
C GLN A 83 -10.71 -18.86 14.95
N PHE A 84 -9.73 -19.76 14.85
CA PHE A 84 -8.52 -19.52 14.07
C PHE A 84 -8.59 -20.08 12.64
N LEU A 85 -9.10 -21.31 12.47
CA LEU A 85 -9.04 -22.01 11.19
C LEU A 85 -10.33 -21.89 10.38
N THR A 86 -11.50 -21.92 11.03
CA THR A 86 -12.79 -21.98 10.32
C THR A 86 -13.65 -20.71 10.44
N ALA A 87 -13.19 -19.70 11.20
CA ALA A 87 -13.83 -18.39 11.25
C ALA A 87 -13.85 -17.75 9.84
N PRO A 88 -14.99 -17.20 9.40
CA PRO A 88 -15.13 -16.63 8.07
C PRO A 88 -14.24 -15.39 7.91
N LEU A 89 -13.49 -15.36 6.82
CA LEU A 89 -12.76 -14.19 6.35
C LEU A 89 -13.74 -13.14 5.81
N PRO A 90 -13.46 -11.84 5.98
CA PRO A 90 -14.29 -10.78 5.42
C PRO A 90 -14.34 -10.86 3.89
N GLU A 91 -15.52 -10.67 3.28
CA GLU A 91 -15.75 -10.85 1.84
C GLU A 91 -14.76 -10.14 0.91
N ARG A 92 -14.21 -8.99 1.33
CA ARG A 92 -13.27 -8.19 0.54
C ARG A 92 -11.82 -8.66 0.61
N THR A 93 -11.49 -9.62 1.46
CA THR A 93 -10.11 -10.06 1.63
C THR A 93 -9.54 -10.63 0.32
N SER A 94 -10.36 -11.38 -0.44
CA SER A 94 -9.95 -11.92 -1.74
C SER A 94 -9.68 -10.82 -2.76
N SER A 95 -10.57 -9.84 -2.89
CA SER A 95 -10.42 -8.74 -3.85
C SER A 95 -9.24 -7.84 -3.52
N VAL A 96 -8.99 -7.57 -2.22
CA VAL A 96 -7.82 -6.79 -1.80
C VAL A 96 -6.53 -7.53 -2.13
N LEU A 97 -6.47 -8.83 -1.84
CA LEU A 97 -5.28 -9.63 -2.16
C LEU A 97 -5.06 -9.70 -3.68
N GLU A 98 -6.11 -9.94 -4.46
CA GLU A 98 -6.06 -9.98 -5.92
C GLU A 98 -5.50 -8.67 -6.51
N GLN A 99 -6.00 -7.52 -6.04
CA GLN A 99 -5.51 -6.20 -6.46
C GLN A 99 -4.06 -5.95 -6.03
N SER A 100 -3.58 -6.65 -5.01
CA SER A 100 -2.22 -6.51 -4.49
C SER A 100 -1.23 -7.50 -5.13
N VAL A 101 -1.68 -8.47 -5.95
CA VAL A 101 -0.79 -9.47 -6.56
C VAL A 101 0.22 -8.78 -7.47
N GLY A 102 1.50 -9.16 -7.31
CA GLY A 102 2.60 -8.52 -8.03
C GLY A 102 2.93 -7.12 -7.52
N HIS A 103 2.26 -6.63 -6.46
CA HIS A 103 2.63 -5.37 -5.85
C HIS A 103 3.97 -5.51 -5.11
N PRO A 104 4.96 -4.68 -5.42
CA PRO A 104 6.31 -4.74 -4.87
C PRO A 104 6.43 -4.85 -3.34
N LEU A 105 5.68 -4.02 -2.61
CA LEU A 105 5.66 -4.06 -1.15
C LEU A 105 4.97 -5.31 -0.62
N LEU A 106 3.99 -5.87 -1.34
CA LEU A 106 3.38 -7.14 -0.94
C LEU A 106 4.43 -8.26 -1.05
N GLU A 107 5.21 -8.29 -2.13
CA GLU A 107 6.22 -9.33 -2.33
C GLU A 107 7.29 -9.32 -1.22
N GLN A 108 7.78 -8.13 -0.84
CA GLN A 108 8.70 -8.01 0.30
C GLN A 108 8.05 -8.44 1.62
N ALA A 109 6.78 -8.12 1.81
CA ALA A 109 6.10 -8.46 3.03
C ALA A 109 5.81 -9.98 3.12
N LEU A 110 5.55 -10.65 1.99
CA LEU A 110 5.46 -12.11 1.91
C LEU A 110 6.81 -12.79 2.14
N LEU A 111 7.90 -12.20 1.63
CA LEU A 111 9.26 -12.63 1.95
C LEU A 111 9.54 -12.56 3.46
N ALA A 112 9.22 -11.44 4.11
CA ALA A 112 9.37 -11.33 5.56
C ALA A 112 8.48 -12.32 6.33
N ALA A 113 7.28 -12.60 5.82
CA ALA A 113 6.39 -13.60 6.42
C ALA A 113 6.90 -15.05 6.26
N SER A 114 7.74 -15.32 5.25
CA SER A 114 8.29 -16.66 5.01
C SER A 114 9.24 -17.16 6.10
N ASP A 115 9.79 -16.25 6.91
CA ASP A 115 10.55 -16.60 8.11
C ASP A 115 9.65 -17.21 9.22
N LEU A 116 8.36 -16.86 9.23
CA LEU A 116 7.36 -17.33 10.19
C LEU A 116 6.57 -18.53 9.68
N VAL A 117 6.40 -18.64 8.37
CA VAL A 117 5.60 -19.66 7.70
C VAL A 117 6.42 -20.33 6.61
N LYS A 118 6.74 -21.61 6.79
CA LYS A 118 7.54 -22.39 5.84
C LYS A 118 6.66 -23.41 5.12
N VAL A 119 6.65 -23.37 3.79
CA VAL A 119 5.95 -24.35 2.97
C VAL A 119 6.97 -25.34 2.39
N LYS A 120 6.81 -26.63 2.71
CA LYS A 120 7.66 -27.68 2.16
C LYS A 120 7.07 -28.21 0.85
N GLY A 121 7.93 -28.46 -0.14
CA GLY A 121 7.59 -29.15 -1.38
C GLY A 121 7.45 -28.25 -2.62
N LEU A 122 7.61 -26.93 -2.48
CA LEU A 122 7.61 -25.97 -3.59
C LEU A 122 8.61 -24.84 -3.35
N PRO A 123 9.11 -24.19 -4.42
CA PRO A 123 9.79 -22.91 -4.28
C PRO A 123 8.82 -21.88 -3.68
N ALA A 124 9.36 -20.96 -2.85
CA ALA A 124 8.56 -19.88 -2.29
C ALA A 124 7.98 -19.01 -3.40
N ASP A 125 6.65 -18.97 -3.55
CA ASP A 125 6.01 -17.95 -4.37
C ASP A 125 5.94 -16.66 -3.57
N THR A 126 6.79 -15.71 -3.94
CA THR A 126 6.87 -14.39 -3.31
C THR A 126 5.95 -13.38 -3.98
N SER A 127 5.37 -13.69 -5.14
CA SER A 127 4.49 -12.78 -5.89
C SER A 127 3.08 -12.62 -5.27
N GLY A 128 2.72 -13.56 -4.38
CA GLY A 128 1.39 -13.63 -3.78
C GLY A 128 0.32 -14.28 -4.68
N ARG A 129 0.67 -14.71 -5.89
CA ARG A 129 -0.29 -15.29 -6.84
C ARG A 129 -0.86 -16.61 -6.35
N VAL A 130 -0.03 -17.51 -5.85
CA VAL A 130 -0.45 -18.78 -5.26
C VAL A 130 -1.40 -18.55 -4.08
N LEU A 131 -1.09 -17.58 -3.22
CA LEU A 131 -1.94 -17.22 -2.09
C LEU A 131 -3.29 -16.66 -2.56
N SER A 132 -3.28 -15.78 -3.57
CA SER A 132 -4.48 -15.22 -4.19
C SER A 132 -5.36 -16.30 -4.82
N ASP A 133 -4.79 -17.17 -5.65
CA ASP A 133 -5.51 -18.24 -6.34
C ASP A 133 -6.15 -19.22 -5.34
N ALA A 134 -5.40 -19.61 -4.30
CA ALA A 134 -5.88 -20.48 -3.23
C ALA A 134 -7.02 -19.82 -2.44
N LEU A 135 -6.89 -18.52 -2.12
CA LEU A 135 -7.93 -17.77 -1.42
C LEU A 135 -9.19 -17.64 -2.29
N GLN A 136 -9.07 -17.28 -3.56
CA GLN A 136 -10.20 -17.18 -4.48
C GLN A 136 -10.91 -18.53 -4.65
N ALA A 137 -10.16 -19.63 -4.73
CA ALA A 137 -10.74 -20.97 -4.75
C ALA A 137 -11.47 -21.30 -3.44
N ALA A 138 -10.96 -20.88 -2.28
CA ALA A 138 -11.62 -21.05 -0.99
C ALA A 138 -12.98 -20.29 -0.94
N TYR A 139 -13.03 -19.06 -1.45
CA TYR A 139 -14.28 -18.30 -1.59
C TYR A 139 -15.28 -18.97 -2.54
N ARG A 140 -14.82 -19.42 -3.71
CA ARG A 140 -15.68 -20.09 -4.71
C ARG A 140 -16.35 -21.35 -4.18
N ASP A 141 -15.64 -22.09 -3.32
CA ASP A 141 -16.12 -23.36 -2.77
C ASP A 141 -16.92 -23.21 -1.46
N GLY A 142 -17.21 -21.97 -1.03
CA GLY A 142 -17.96 -21.71 0.20
C GLY A 142 -17.17 -21.97 1.49
N GLU A 143 -15.83 -22.02 1.40
CA GLU A 143 -14.92 -22.22 2.53
C GLU A 143 -14.01 -20.98 2.74
N PRO A 144 -14.53 -19.74 2.86
CA PRO A 144 -13.72 -18.52 2.97
C PRO A 144 -13.10 -18.40 4.37
N ASN A 145 -12.23 -19.32 4.75
CA ASN A 145 -11.56 -19.38 6.04
C ASN A 145 -10.12 -19.89 5.86
N LEU A 146 -9.32 -19.83 6.94
CA LEU A 146 -7.91 -20.22 6.87
C LEU A 146 -7.74 -21.71 6.55
N LEU A 147 -8.62 -22.59 7.04
CA LEU A 147 -8.59 -24.02 6.71
C LEU A 147 -8.83 -24.25 5.21
N GLY A 148 -9.83 -23.56 4.63
CA GLY A 148 -10.14 -23.60 3.21
C GLY A 148 -9.00 -23.08 2.36
N LEU A 149 -8.33 -22.00 2.80
CA LEU A 149 -7.12 -21.48 2.17
C LEU A 149 -5.97 -22.50 2.21
N LEU A 150 -5.60 -22.98 3.40
CA LEU A 150 -4.48 -23.90 3.58
C LEU A 150 -4.63 -25.17 2.74
N ARG A 151 -5.85 -25.71 2.67
CA ARG A 151 -6.19 -26.88 1.84
C ARG A 151 -6.11 -26.65 0.32
N ARG A 152 -5.86 -25.42 -0.13
CA ARG A 152 -5.75 -25.04 -1.56
C ARG A 152 -4.40 -24.45 -1.91
N VAL A 153 -3.59 -24.10 -0.90
CA VAL A 153 -2.19 -23.76 -1.12
C VAL A 153 -1.46 -25.06 -1.49
N PRO A 154 -0.71 -25.06 -2.61
CA PRO A 154 0.06 -26.21 -3.05
C PRO A 154 1.26 -26.44 -2.09
N GLY A 155 1.58 -27.71 -1.78
CA GLY A 155 2.68 -28.09 -0.88
C GLY A 155 2.44 -29.42 -0.16
N GLU A 156 3.48 -29.98 0.47
CA GLU A 156 3.37 -31.21 1.29
C GLU A 156 2.90 -30.89 2.72
N SER A 157 3.58 -29.93 3.35
CA SER A 157 3.34 -29.51 4.72
C SER A 157 3.63 -28.03 4.88
N LEU A 158 2.93 -27.37 5.81
CA LEU A 158 3.18 -25.99 6.18
C LEU A 158 3.53 -25.93 7.66
N THR A 159 4.65 -25.30 7.98
CA THR A 159 5.15 -25.12 9.35
C THR A 159 4.94 -23.67 9.77
N ILE A 160 4.40 -23.46 10.97
CA ILE A 160 4.18 -22.12 11.55
C ILE A 160 4.88 -22.05 12.91
N ASP A 161 5.73 -21.03 13.09
CA ASP A 161 6.16 -20.61 14.43
C ASP A 161 5.00 -19.83 15.09
N PHE A 162 4.22 -20.53 15.90
CA PHE A 162 3.01 -19.95 16.51
C PHE A 162 3.34 -18.87 17.54
N GLN A 163 4.47 -19.00 18.24
CA GLN A 163 4.87 -18.05 19.27
C GLN A 163 5.31 -16.73 18.65
N ALA A 164 6.12 -16.79 17.59
CA ALA A 164 6.48 -15.61 16.82
C ALA A 164 5.24 -14.98 16.17
N LEU A 165 4.35 -15.79 15.57
CA LEU A 165 3.12 -15.30 14.96
C LEU A 165 2.24 -14.56 15.98
N ALA A 166 2.01 -15.14 17.17
CA ALA A 166 1.22 -14.52 18.23
C ALA A 166 1.85 -13.20 18.72
N TYR A 167 3.18 -13.17 18.83
CA TYR A 167 3.92 -11.96 19.19
C TYR A 167 3.71 -10.83 18.18
N TYR A 168 3.91 -11.09 16.89
CA TYR A 168 3.72 -10.10 15.84
C TYR A 168 2.25 -9.70 15.65
N ALA A 169 1.31 -10.64 15.79
CA ALA A 169 -0.12 -10.36 15.72
C ALA A 169 -0.55 -9.42 16.86
N LYS A 170 -0.12 -9.68 18.09
CA LYS A 170 -0.39 -8.79 19.23
C LYS A 170 0.20 -7.40 19.03
N ARG A 171 1.42 -7.32 18.48
CA ARG A 171 2.07 -6.04 18.18
C ARG A 171 1.30 -5.26 17.10
N LEU A 172 0.92 -5.92 16.00
CA LEU A 172 0.12 -5.31 14.94
C LEU A 172 -1.25 -4.86 15.47
N GLN A 173 -1.86 -5.65 16.34
CA GLN A 173 -3.11 -5.27 17.00
C GLN A 173 -2.93 -3.97 17.78
N ALA A 174 -1.90 -3.87 18.63
CA ALA A 174 -1.61 -2.65 19.39
C ALA A 174 -1.39 -1.43 18.47
N ASN A 175 -0.70 -1.61 17.34
CA ASN A 175 -0.48 -0.59 16.31
C ASN A 175 -1.77 -0.13 15.56
N GLN A 176 -2.94 -0.71 15.87
CA GLN A 176 -4.19 -0.36 15.20
C GLN A 176 -5.34 -0.10 16.19
N ASP A 177 -5.14 -0.33 17.48
CA ASP A 177 -6.21 -0.27 18.49
C ASP A 177 -6.72 1.15 18.72
N ASP A 178 -5.82 2.13 18.79
CA ASP A 178 -6.16 3.55 18.98
C ASP A 178 -7.01 4.06 17.79
N ALA A 179 -6.55 3.83 16.57
CA ALA A 179 -7.31 4.15 15.36
C ALA A 179 -8.68 3.46 15.31
N ARG A 180 -8.76 2.17 15.66
CA ARG A 180 -10.05 1.44 15.73
C ARG A 180 -10.99 2.03 16.79
N ALA A 181 -10.45 2.43 17.94
CA ALA A 181 -11.23 3.07 18.99
C ALA A 181 -11.79 4.44 18.54
N LEU A 182 -10.96 5.25 17.88
CA LEU A 182 -11.37 6.55 17.33
C LEU A 182 -12.45 6.42 16.25
N VAL A 183 -12.32 5.43 15.35
CA VAL A 183 -13.35 5.14 14.35
C VAL A 183 -14.66 4.68 14.99
N LYS A 184 -14.61 3.87 16.05
CA LYS A 184 -15.80 3.40 16.77
C LYS A 184 -16.55 4.54 17.49
N GLN A 185 -15.83 5.55 17.95
CA GLN A 185 -16.40 6.73 18.62
C GLN A 185 -16.82 7.83 17.64
N GLY A 186 -16.18 7.89 16.47
CA GLY A 186 -16.46 8.86 15.43
C GLY A 186 -17.69 8.54 14.59
N THR A 187 -18.15 9.54 13.84
CA THR A 187 -19.23 9.40 12.86
C THR A 187 -18.62 9.38 11.47
N ALA A 188 -18.94 8.37 10.66
CA ALA A 188 -18.52 8.32 9.27
C ALA A 188 -19.14 9.47 8.48
N THR A 189 -18.33 10.14 7.67
CA THR A 189 -18.80 11.17 6.75
C THR A 189 -19.75 10.57 5.73
N ALA A 190 -20.84 11.27 5.43
CA ALA A 190 -21.78 10.87 4.40
C ALA A 190 -21.07 10.59 3.07
N ALA A 191 -21.49 9.52 2.39
CA ALA A 191 -20.88 9.10 1.14
C ALA A 191 -21.03 10.17 0.06
N ALA A 192 -20.03 10.25 -0.83
CA ALA A 192 -20.09 11.14 -1.97
C ALA A 192 -21.25 10.78 -2.92
N PRO A 193 -21.89 11.77 -3.56
CA PRO A 193 -22.82 11.50 -4.65
C PRO A 193 -22.13 10.64 -5.71
N LYS A 194 -22.86 9.67 -6.26
CA LYS A 194 -22.34 8.77 -7.31
C LYS A 194 -21.78 9.55 -8.50
N SER A 195 -22.44 10.64 -8.89
CA SER A 195 -21.98 11.55 -9.95
C SER A 195 -20.59 12.15 -9.70
N LEU A 196 -20.21 12.39 -8.44
CA LEU A 196 -18.87 12.84 -8.08
C LEU A 196 -17.89 11.66 -8.03
N ALA A 197 -18.27 10.57 -7.37
CA ALA A 197 -17.39 9.40 -7.20
C ALA A 197 -16.97 8.78 -8.55
N GLU A 198 -17.82 8.86 -9.56
CA GLU A 198 -17.60 8.31 -10.91
C GLU A 198 -17.14 9.36 -11.93
N SER A 199 -16.94 10.62 -11.51
CA SER A 199 -16.67 11.72 -12.45
C SER A 199 -15.34 11.58 -13.19
N GLY A 200 -14.41 10.77 -12.68
CA GLY A 200 -13.10 10.51 -13.29
C GLY A 200 -13.11 9.53 -14.47
N SER A 201 -14.27 9.00 -14.87
CA SER A 201 -14.39 8.08 -16.01
C SER A 201 -14.08 8.74 -17.36
N GLU A 202 -14.29 10.06 -17.48
CA GLU A 202 -14.09 10.83 -18.71
C GLU A 202 -13.73 12.30 -18.40
N GLY A 203 -13.53 13.13 -19.43
CA GLY A 203 -13.33 14.58 -19.27
C GLY A 203 -11.89 15.01 -19.02
N TRP A 204 -10.92 14.16 -19.33
CA TRP A 204 -9.49 14.41 -19.19
C TRP A 204 -8.72 13.83 -20.39
N THR A 205 -7.50 14.33 -20.64
CA THR A 205 -6.53 13.74 -21.55
C THR A 205 -5.27 13.33 -20.81
N ARG A 206 -4.66 12.22 -21.23
CA ARG A 206 -3.39 11.72 -20.69
C ARG A 206 -2.28 11.94 -21.69
N SER A 207 -1.14 12.43 -21.21
CA SER A 207 0.10 12.52 -21.98
C SER A 207 1.29 12.20 -21.08
N GLU A 208 2.42 11.82 -21.68
CA GLU A 208 3.68 11.64 -20.98
C GLU A 208 4.66 12.71 -21.46
N ILE A 209 5.39 13.29 -20.53
CA ILE A 209 6.45 14.25 -20.80
C ILE A 209 7.72 13.82 -20.10
N ARG A 210 8.87 14.23 -20.65
CA ARG A 210 10.17 14.06 -19.98
C ARG A 210 10.72 15.42 -19.58
N PHE A 211 11.27 15.55 -18.38
CA PHE A 211 11.82 16.80 -17.88
C PHE A 211 13.18 16.60 -17.21
N SER A 212 14.20 17.29 -17.72
CA SER A 212 15.55 17.22 -17.16
C SER A 212 15.64 18.03 -15.87
N VAL A 213 16.21 17.42 -14.83
CA VAL A 213 16.46 18.05 -13.53
C VAL A 213 17.91 17.88 -13.13
N SER A 214 18.46 18.80 -12.33
CA SER A 214 19.90 18.82 -12.03
C SER A 214 20.38 17.73 -11.07
N HIS A 215 19.48 17.17 -10.26
CA HIS A 215 19.80 16.18 -9.21
C HIS A 215 19.57 14.73 -9.65
N ARG A 216 19.11 14.49 -10.88
CA ARG A 216 18.94 13.16 -11.47
C ARG A 216 19.83 13.04 -12.72
N PRO A 217 20.45 11.87 -12.98
CA PRO A 217 21.25 11.67 -14.19
C PRO A 217 20.41 11.58 -15.46
N GLU A 218 19.20 11.04 -15.35
CA GLU A 218 18.24 10.91 -16.45
C GLU A 218 17.06 11.87 -16.23
N PRO A 219 16.38 12.32 -17.32
CA PRO A 219 15.14 13.08 -17.20
C PRO A 219 14.07 12.33 -16.41
N LEU A 220 13.26 13.07 -15.67
CA LEU A 220 12.05 12.55 -15.02
C LEU A 220 11.00 12.24 -16.08
N ASP A 221 10.36 11.08 -15.98
CA ASP A 221 9.15 10.75 -16.71
C ASP A 221 7.93 11.23 -15.90
N ILE A 222 7.03 11.97 -16.54
CA ILE A 222 5.84 12.53 -15.88
C ILE A 222 4.60 12.16 -16.67
N THR A 223 3.69 11.44 -16.03
CA THR A 223 2.32 11.30 -16.53
C THR A 223 1.56 12.58 -16.21
N VAL A 224 0.98 13.20 -17.23
CA VAL A 224 0.19 14.43 -17.11
C VAL A 224 -1.25 14.13 -17.48
N LEU A 225 -2.16 14.48 -16.59
CA LEU A 225 -3.61 14.48 -16.85
C LEU A 225 -4.10 15.93 -16.91
N THR A 226 -4.68 16.33 -18.03
CA THR A 226 -5.24 17.68 -18.21
C THR A 226 -6.75 17.62 -18.39
N PRO A 227 -7.49 18.64 -17.92
CA PRO A 227 -8.94 18.70 -18.11
C PRO A 227 -9.28 18.90 -19.59
N GLN A 228 -10.27 18.17 -20.10
CA GLN A 228 -10.88 18.47 -21.41
C GLN A 228 -11.94 19.58 -21.30
N ARG A 229 -12.50 19.75 -20.10
CA ARG A 229 -13.44 20.84 -19.78
C ARG A 229 -12.67 22.10 -19.39
N THR A 230 -13.39 23.14 -18.98
CA THR A 230 -12.80 24.37 -18.45
C THR A 230 -11.83 24.07 -17.30
N SER A 231 -10.56 24.42 -17.49
CA SER A 231 -9.55 24.33 -16.43
C SER A 231 -9.85 25.33 -15.31
N ASN A 232 -9.59 24.93 -14.08
CA ASN A 232 -9.61 25.82 -12.91
C ASN A 232 -8.26 26.53 -12.70
N GLY A 233 -7.28 26.29 -13.58
CA GLY A 233 -5.94 26.89 -13.53
C GLY A 233 -5.08 26.41 -12.36
N LYS A 234 -5.46 25.33 -11.64
CA LYS A 234 -4.71 24.79 -10.51
C LYS A 234 -3.98 23.50 -10.87
N LEU A 235 -2.85 23.29 -10.22
CA LEU A 235 -2.00 22.12 -10.37
C LEU A 235 -2.07 21.24 -9.12
N VAL A 236 -2.12 19.93 -9.34
CA VAL A 236 -1.95 18.91 -8.30
C VAL A 236 -0.79 17.99 -8.69
N VAL A 237 0.07 17.65 -7.75
CA VAL A 237 1.10 16.62 -7.94
C VAL A 237 0.75 15.40 -7.10
N ILE A 238 0.80 14.20 -7.69
CA ILE A 238 0.56 12.93 -7.00
C ILE A 238 1.86 12.13 -7.00
N SER A 239 2.45 11.93 -5.82
CA SER A 239 3.69 11.15 -5.65
C SER A 239 3.37 9.72 -5.22
N HIS A 240 3.89 8.74 -5.95
CA HIS A 240 3.66 7.31 -5.72
C HIS A 240 4.46 6.79 -4.51
N GLY A 241 4.13 5.58 -4.03
CA GLY A 241 4.84 4.89 -2.95
C GLY A 241 6.21 4.33 -3.37
N LEU A 242 6.90 3.67 -2.42
CA LEU A 242 8.15 2.97 -2.71
C LEU A 242 7.90 1.81 -3.69
N TRP A 243 8.73 1.74 -4.73
CA TRP A 243 8.66 0.73 -5.79
C TRP A 243 7.36 0.71 -6.57
N ASP A 244 6.56 1.75 -6.41
CA ASP A 244 5.31 1.91 -7.12
C ASP A 244 5.56 2.73 -8.40
N GLU A 245 4.50 3.04 -9.12
CA GLU A 245 4.53 3.80 -10.37
C GLU A 245 3.32 4.75 -10.48
N PRO A 246 3.35 5.75 -11.40
CA PRO A 246 2.24 6.67 -11.61
C PRO A 246 0.87 6.00 -11.85
N SER A 247 0.85 4.84 -12.53
CA SER A 247 -0.38 4.17 -12.93
C SER A 247 -1.23 3.70 -11.74
N SER A 248 -0.62 3.41 -10.59
CA SER A 248 -1.31 3.02 -9.33
C SER A 248 -2.15 4.13 -8.70
N PHE A 249 -2.01 5.37 -9.16
CA PHE A 249 -2.72 6.54 -8.63
C PHE A 249 -3.45 7.37 -9.69
N GLU A 250 -3.47 6.91 -10.94
CA GLU A 250 -4.16 7.60 -12.03
C GLU A 250 -5.65 7.79 -11.72
N GLY A 251 -6.31 6.88 -11.01
CA GLY A 251 -7.72 7.04 -10.64
C GLY A 251 -7.99 8.30 -9.79
N TRP A 252 -7.07 8.68 -8.90
CA TRP A 252 -7.16 9.96 -8.18
C TRP A 252 -6.97 11.14 -9.15
N GLY A 253 -5.95 11.06 -10.00
CA GLY A 253 -5.63 12.10 -10.96
C GLY A 253 -6.72 12.33 -11.99
N ARG A 254 -7.38 11.27 -12.47
CA ARG A 254 -8.50 11.33 -13.42
C ARG A 254 -9.71 12.01 -12.82
N LEU A 255 -10.05 11.70 -11.56
CA LEU A 255 -11.13 12.39 -10.85
C LEU A 255 -10.81 13.89 -10.70
N LEU A 256 -9.58 14.23 -10.31
CA LEU A 256 -9.14 15.63 -10.21
C LEU A 256 -9.17 16.34 -11.58
N ALA A 257 -8.65 15.72 -12.63
CA ALA A 257 -8.62 16.28 -13.97
C ALA A 257 -10.02 16.48 -14.56
N ALA A 258 -10.94 15.54 -14.35
CA ALA A 258 -12.35 15.70 -14.73
C ALA A 258 -13.05 16.86 -14.01
N ASN A 259 -12.51 17.29 -12.86
CA ASN A 259 -12.96 18.43 -12.06
C ASN A 259 -12.08 19.69 -12.25
N GLY A 260 -11.33 19.76 -13.36
CA GLY A 260 -10.70 21.00 -13.84
C GLY A 260 -9.23 21.19 -13.48
N TYR A 261 -8.62 20.27 -12.71
CA TYR A 261 -7.22 20.36 -12.32
C TYR A 261 -6.27 19.84 -13.40
N THR A 262 -5.12 20.49 -13.58
CA THR A 262 -3.98 19.82 -14.21
C THR A 262 -3.30 18.95 -13.15
N VAL A 263 -2.94 17.70 -13.49
CA VAL A 263 -2.35 16.75 -12.55
C VAL A 263 -1.04 16.21 -13.10
N PHE A 264 0.02 16.26 -12.28
CA PHE A 264 1.27 15.55 -12.52
C PHE A 264 1.36 14.31 -11.65
N LEU A 265 1.79 13.21 -12.26
CA LEU A 265 2.20 12.00 -11.58
C LEU A 265 3.65 11.71 -12.03
N PRO A 266 4.65 12.31 -11.37
CA PRO A 266 6.05 12.02 -11.67
C PRO A 266 6.39 10.58 -11.30
N ASP A 267 7.18 9.94 -12.14
CA ASP A 267 7.96 8.77 -11.75
C ASP A 267 9.20 9.23 -10.97
N HIS A 268 9.62 8.45 -9.99
CA HIS A 268 10.75 8.78 -9.10
C HIS A 268 11.89 7.76 -9.27
N PRO A 269 12.82 7.99 -10.21
CA PRO A 269 13.92 7.07 -10.49
C PRO A 269 14.71 6.72 -9.24
N GLY A 270 15.04 5.45 -9.03
CA GLY A 270 15.78 4.99 -7.85
C GLY A 270 14.90 4.55 -6.68
N SER A 271 13.59 4.82 -6.75
CA SER A 271 12.57 4.29 -5.82
C SER A 271 11.26 3.92 -6.52
N ASP A 272 11.32 3.70 -7.83
CA ASP A 272 10.22 3.32 -8.73
C ASP A 272 10.14 1.80 -8.96
N ALA A 273 9.09 1.34 -9.63
CA ALA A 273 8.90 -0.07 -9.99
C ALA A 273 10.07 -0.61 -10.83
N LYS A 274 10.69 0.24 -11.65
CA LYS A 274 11.87 -0.13 -12.45
C LYS A 274 13.08 -0.44 -11.57
N GLN A 275 13.37 0.37 -10.55
CA GLN A 275 14.47 0.14 -9.61
C GLN A 275 14.25 -1.16 -8.83
N GLN A 276 13.01 -1.48 -8.46
CA GLN A 276 12.71 -2.73 -7.77
C GLN A 276 13.02 -3.95 -8.63
N LYS A 277 12.59 -3.93 -9.90
CA LYS A 277 12.93 -4.99 -10.85
C LYS A 277 14.44 -5.17 -10.96
N GLN A 278 15.18 -4.07 -11.08
CA GLN A 278 16.64 -4.11 -11.11
C GLN A 278 17.25 -4.68 -9.82
N LEU A 279 16.65 -4.42 -8.66
CA LEU A 279 17.10 -4.97 -7.38
C LEU A 279 16.96 -6.50 -7.37
N PHE A 280 15.82 -7.03 -7.81
CA PHE A 280 15.59 -8.48 -7.89
C PHE A 280 16.46 -9.17 -8.94
N ASP A 281 16.74 -8.49 -10.05
CA ASP A 281 17.66 -8.97 -11.08
C ASP A 281 19.15 -8.87 -10.64
N GLY A 282 19.43 -8.32 -9.44
CA GLY A 282 20.79 -8.09 -8.93
C GLY A 282 21.55 -6.97 -9.67
N ALA A 283 20.84 -6.18 -10.47
CA ALA A 283 21.38 -5.10 -11.30
C ALA A 283 21.44 -3.74 -10.57
N SER A 284 20.75 -3.59 -9.44
CA SER A 284 20.81 -2.38 -8.60
C SER A 284 20.88 -2.72 -7.11
N ALA A 285 21.42 -1.78 -6.33
CA ALA A 285 21.30 -1.81 -4.87
C ALA A 285 19.90 -1.33 -4.44
N PRO A 286 19.48 -1.59 -3.18
CA PRO A 286 18.27 -1.00 -2.63
C PRO A 286 18.26 0.54 -2.74
N PRO A 287 17.07 1.17 -2.67
CA PRO A 287 16.96 2.63 -2.77
C PRO A 287 17.90 3.36 -1.81
N SER A 288 18.59 4.39 -2.33
CA SER A 288 19.49 5.22 -1.55
C SER A 288 18.73 6.02 -0.49
N SER A 289 19.37 6.31 0.65
CA SER A 289 18.80 7.23 1.63
C SER A 289 18.55 8.64 1.06
N GLU A 290 19.26 9.00 -0.02
CA GLU A 290 19.09 10.28 -0.73
C GLU A 290 17.71 10.41 -1.40
N GLU A 291 16.99 9.31 -1.65
CA GLU A 291 15.63 9.37 -2.20
C GLU A 291 14.68 10.16 -1.30
N LEU A 292 14.93 10.20 0.02
CA LEU A 292 14.19 11.06 0.94
C LEU A 292 14.28 12.54 0.54
N ARG A 293 15.40 12.97 -0.05
CA ARG A 293 15.63 14.34 -0.51
C ARG A 293 15.32 14.52 -2.00
N PHE A 294 15.59 13.52 -2.83
CA PHE A 294 15.38 13.63 -4.28
C PHE A 294 13.91 13.64 -4.66
N ARG A 295 13.04 12.87 -4.01
CA ARG A 295 11.60 12.88 -4.33
C ARG A 295 10.93 14.25 -4.15
N PRO A 296 11.14 15.01 -3.06
CA PRO A 296 10.63 16.37 -3.00
C PRO A 296 11.34 17.32 -3.98
N LEU A 297 12.62 17.11 -4.32
CA LEU A 297 13.28 17.88 -5.39
C LEU A 297 12.66 17.65 -6.76
N ASP A 298 12.29 16.41 -7.08
CA ASP A 298 11.61 16.07 -8.33
C ASP A 298 10.34 16.92 -8.45
N VAL A 299 9.53 16.98 -7.40
CA VAL A 299 8.31 17.79 -7.38
C VAL A 299 8.63 19.28 -7.49
N SER A 300 9.50 19.84 -6.65
CA SER A 300 9.85 21.27 -6.71
C SER A 300 10.42 21.69 -8.07
N ALA A 301 11.26 20.86 -8.70
CA ALA A 301 11.82 21.14 -10.01
C ALA A 301 10.75 21.15 -11.12
N LEU A 302 9.72 20.30 -11.03
CA LEU A 302 8.58 20.36 -11.95
C LEU A 302 7.77 21.64 -11.77
N LEU A 303 7.57 22.09 -10.53
CA LEU A 303 6.91 23.36 -10.25
C LEU A 303 7.73 24.54 -10.79
N ASP A 304 9.06 24.51 -10.63
CA ASP A 304 9.98 25.50 -11.22
C ASP A 304 9.88 25.53 -12.74
N GLY A 305 9.76 24.36 -13.38
CA GLY A 305 9.57 24.25 -14.82
C GLY A 305 8.27 24.87 -15.33
N VAL A 306 7.17 24.69 -14.58
CA VAL A 306 5.88 25.34 -14.90
C VAL A 306 5.99 26.86 -14.70
N GLU A 307 6.57 27.30 -13.59
CA GLU A 307 6.77 28.72 -13.28
C GLU A 307 7.63 29.44 -14.33
N ALA A 308 8.70 28.78 -14.81
CA ALA A 308 9.56 29.29 -15.87
C ALA A 308 8.96 29.17 -17.28
N GLY A 309 7.81 28.51 -17.43
CA GLY A 309 7.16 28.25 -18.73
C GLY A 309 7.93 27.29 -19.64
N THR A 310 8.88 26.52 -19.08
CA THR A 310 9.60 25.45 -19.80
C THR A 310 8.82 24.14 -19.81
N LEU A 311 7.87 23.99 -18.89
CA LEU A 311 6.95 22.86 -18.78
C LEU A 311 5.50 23.37 -18.90
N LEU A 312 4.64 22.62 -19.62
CA LEU A 312 3.26 23.03 -19.97
C LEU A 312 3.13 24.40 -20.64
N LYS A 313 4.06 24.72 -21.55
CA LYS A 313 4.10 26.01 -22.26
C LYS A 313 2.74 26.36 -22.89
N GLY A 314 2.26 27.58 -22.59
CA GLY A 314 1.01 28.12 -23.12
C GLY A 314 -0.24 27.80 -22.28
N GLN A 315 -0.12 26.98 -21.23
CA GLN A 315 -1.20 26.77 -20.27
C GLN A 315 -1.14 27.84 -19.17
N GLN A 316 -2.29 28.37 -18.77
CA GLN A 316 -2.40 29.31 -17.66
C GLN A 316 -2.60 28.52 -16.36
N ILE A 317 -1.50 28.24 -15.66
CA ILE A 317 -1.51 27.53 -14.38
C ILE A 317 -0.99 28.45 -13.29
N ALA A 318 -1.80 28.66 -12.25
CA ALA A 318 -1.43 29.40 -11.06
C ALA A 318 -0.53 28.52 -10.17
N ILE A 319 0.77 28.79 -10.21
CA ILE A 319 1.80 28.00 -9.50
C ILE A 319 2.06 28.50 -8.06
N ASP A 320 1.40 29.57 -7.64
CA ASP A 320 1.50 30.16 -6.30
C ASP A 320 0.72 29.37 -5.23
N ALA A 321 -0.19 28.50 -5.66
CA ALA A 321 -1.00 27.64 -4.79
C ALA A 321 -1.24 26.26 -5.42
N VAL A 322 -0.41 25.30 -5.01
CA VAL A 322 -0.39 23.91 -5.49
C VAL A 322 -0.81 22.96 -4.38
N ALA A 323 -1.42 21.83 -4.76
CA ALA A 323 -1.64 20.70 -3.86
C ALA A 323 -0.69 19.53 -4.18
N VAL A 324 -0.23 18.84 -3.15
CA VAL A 324 0.51 17.59 -3.28
C VAL A 324 -0.23 16.47 -2.56
N VAL A 325 -0.48 15.38 -3.27
CA VAL A 325 -1.03 14.14 -2.74
C VAL A 325 0.07 13.10 -2.77
N GLY A 326 0.16 12.26 -1.76
CA GLY A 326 1.10 11.16 -1.77
C GLY A 326 0.64 9.96 -0.99
N HIS A 327 1.10 8.78 -1.42
CA HIS A 327 0.90 7.51 -0.73
C HIS A 327 2.24 6.96 -0.24
N SER A 328 2.27 6.39 0.96
CA SER A 328 3.47 5.75 1.52
C SER A 328 4.69 6.68 1.47
N TRP A 329 5.77 6.34 0.77
CA TRP A 329 6.92 7.25 0.56
C TRP A 329 6.53 8.59 -0.09
N GLY A 330 5.57 8.58 -1.02
CA GLY A 330 5.03 9.81 -1.59
C GLY A 330 4.28 10.65 -0.57
N ALA A 331 3.69 10.03 0.45
CA ALA A 331 3.06 10.74 1.57
C ALA A 331 4.11 11.45 2.42
N THR A 332 5.27 10.82 2.67
CA THR A 332 6.44 11.47 3.27
C THR A 332 6.91 12.66 2.44
N THR A 333 7.01 12.51 1.11
CA THR A 333 7.31 13.60 0.16
C THR A 333 6.33 14.77 0.30
N ALA A 334 5.02 14.49 0.33
CA ALA A 334 3.99 15.52 0.47
C ALA A 334 4.10 16.29 1.79
N LEU A 335 4.45 15.59 2.89
CA LEU A 335 4.68 16.21 4.19
C LEU A 335 5.93 17.11 4.19
N GLN A 336 7.04 16.64 3.63
CA GLN A 336 8.26 17.44 3.50
C GLN A 336 8.00 18.75 2.75
N LEU A 337 7.37 18.65 1.57
CA LEU A 337 6.99 19.81 0.75
C LEU A 337 6.02 20.75 1.49
N GLY A 338 5.15 20.19 2.33
CA GLY A 338 4.25 20.94 3.20
C GLY A 338 4.93 21.68 4.36
N GLY A 339 6.22 21.43 4.61
CA GLY A 339 7.04 22.13 5.61
C GLY A 339 7.58 21.26 6.74
N LEU A 340 7.23 19.96 6.78
CA LEU A 340 7.67 19.05 7.84
C LEU A 340 9.18 18.78 7.71
N GLN A 341 9.92 18.96 8.81
CA GLN A 341 11.38 18.83 8.83
C GLN A 341 11.78 17.42 9.27
N THR A 342 12.58 16.74 8.46
CA THR A 342 13.11 15.42 8.77
C THR A 342 14.24 15.50 9.78
N THR A 343 14.36 14.49 10.63
CA THR A 343 15.44 14.35 11.60
C THR A 343 15.86 12.89 11.79
N SER A 344 17.14 12.66 11.99
CA SER A 344 17.70 11.35 12.34
C SER A 344 17.57 10.99 13.82
N ARG A 345 17.09 11.90 14.68
CA ARG A 345 17.13 11.75 16.15
C ARG A 345 16.52 10.43 16.66
N LYS A 346 15.26 10.17 16.28
CA LYS A 346 14.54 8.93 16.67
C LYS A 346 15.08 7.73 15.91
N LEU A 347 15.46 7.90 14.64
CA LEU A 347 16.05 6.83 13.83
C LEU A 347 17.33 6.26 14.49
N LYS A 348 18.26 7.13 14.91
CA LYS A 348 19.55 6.74 15.52
C LYS A 348 19.39 5.86 16.76
N THR A 349 18.33 6.07 17.54
CA THR A 349 18.11 5.37 18.82
C THR A 349 17.16 4.18 18.67
N ARG A 350 16.06 4.32 17.91
CA ARG A 350 15.00 3.31 17.85
C ARG A 350 15.21 2.24 16.77
N CYS A 351 15.91 2.55 15.68
CA CYS A 351 16.17 1.55 14.62
C CYS A 351 17.00 0.36 15.12
N GLN A 352 17.84 0.58 16.13
CA GLN A 352 18.72 -0.42 16.73
C GLN A 352 18.00 -1.34 17.74
N ASP A 353 16.77 -1.02 18.14
CA ASP A 353 16.00 -1.82 19.08
C ASP A 353 14.97 -2.70 18.35
N PRO A 354 15.22 -4.02 18.19
CA PRO A 354 14.25 -4.95 17.61
C PRO A 354 13.05 -5.24 18.53
N ARG A 355 13.18 -4.94 19.84
CA ARG A 355 12.18 -5.22 20.86
C ARG A 355 11.26 -4.04 21.15
N ASP A 356 11.51 -2.88 20.55
CA ASP A 356 10.66 -1.70 20.70
C ASP A 356 9.18 -2.07 20.44
N PRO A 357 8.26 -1.74 21.36
CA PRO A 357 6.86 -2.13 21.27
C PRO A 357 6.14 -1.50 20.06
N ASP A 358 6.57 -0.33 19.60
CA ASP A 358 5.95 0.39 18.48
C ASP A 358 6.48 -0.09 17.10
N ARG A 359 7.51 -0.94 17.10
CA ARG A 359 8.22 -1.35 15.88
C ARG A 359 7.28 -2.07 14.93
N ASN A 360 7.08 -1.50 13.76
CA ASN A 360 6.24 -2.04 12.70
C ASN A 360 7.01 -2.13 11.37
N LEU A 361 6.37 -2.65 10.31
CA LEU A 361 7.05 -2.85 9.03
C LEU A 361 7.52 -1.52 8.40
N SER A 362 6.77 -0.43 8.58
CA SER A 362 7.19 0.90 8.10
C SER A 362 8.49 1.39 8.73
N TRP A 363 8.93 0.85 9.87
CA TRP A 363 10.21 1.23 10.44
C TRP A 363 11.38 0.72 9.61
N VAL A 364 11.24 -0.41 8.92
CA VAL A 364 12.26 -0.86 7.96
C VAL A 364 12.43 0.20 6.88
N LEU A 365 11.33 0.77 6.41
CA LEU A 365 11.30 1.86 5.42
C LEU A 365 11.87 3.17 5.99
N GLN A 366 11.54 3.52 7.24
CA GLN A 366 12.03 4.76 7.83
C GLN A 366 13.52 4.68 8.19
N CYS A 367 13.97 3.53 8.68
CA CYS A 367 15.36 3.27 9.05
C CYS A 367 16.30 3.21 7.84
N SER A 368 15.82 2.87 6.64
CA SER A 368 16.64 2.97 5.42
C SER A 368 17.06 4.40 5.08
N TRP A 369 16.38 5.41 5.65
CA TRP A 369 16.75 6.81 5.49
C TRP A 369 17.72 7.35 6.55
N LEU A 370 18.18 6.53 7.51
CA LEU A 370 18.99 6.97 8.65
C LEU A 370 20.15 7.91 8.27
N SER A 371 20.91 7.58 7.21
CA SER A 371 22.06 8.35 6.75
C SER A 371 21.71 9.66 6.04
N GLY A 372 20.50 9.78 5.48
CA GLY A 372 20.04 10.96 4.73
C GLY A 372 18.98 11.80 5.46
N ALA A 373 18.51 11.34 6.62
CA ALA A 373 17.37 11.93 7.31
C ALA A 373 17.59 13.40 7.72
N ASP A 374 18.80 13.81 8.09
CA ASP A 374 19.07 15.21 8.46
C ASP A 374 19.17 16.15 7.23
N GLN A 375 19.33 15.58 6.02
CA GLN A 375 19.40 16.33 4.75
C GLN A 375 18.12 16.20 3.93
N GLY A 376 17.13 15.44 4.42
CA GLY A 376 15.89 15.13 3.71
C GLY A 376 14.92 16.30 3.58
N SER A 377 14.94 17.25 4.52
CA SER A 377 13.97 18.35 4.56
C SER A 377 13.98 19.21 3.29
N LEU A 378 12.80 19.41 2.71
CA LEU A 378 12.57 20.39 1.64
C LEU A 378 11.13 20.87 1.68
N ALA A 379 10.92 22.08 2.21
CA ALA A 379 9.64 22.78 2.09
C ALA A 379 9.57 23.51 0.75
N ASP A 380 8.39 23.52 0.13
CA ASP A 380 8.14 24.32 -1.07
C ASP A 380 7.04 25.35 -0.80
N PRO A 381 7.32 26.67 -0.80
CA PRO A 381 6.37 27.71 -0.42
C PRO A 381 5.09 27.74 -1.26
N ARG A 382 5.11 27.14 -2.46
CA ARG A 382 3.95 27.06 -3.37
C ARG A 382 2.93 26.00 -2.94
N VAL A 383 3.35 25.02 -2.15
CA VAL A 383 2.47 23.96 -1.65
C VAL A 383 1.62 24.49 -0.50
N LYS A 384 0.31 24.59 -0.74
CA LYS A 384 -0.69 25.09 0.23
C LYS A 384 -1.58 23.99 0.81
N ALA A 385 -1.71 22.88 0.09
CA ALA A 385 -2.46 21.71 0.53
C ALA A 385 -1.59 20.46 0.37
N ALA A 386 -1.52 19.64 1.42
CA ALA A 386 -0.84 18.35 1.37
C ALA A 386 -1.79 17.25 1.85
N ILE A 387 -1.85 16.14 1.13
CA ILE A 387 -2.60 14.94 1.51
C ILE A 387 -1.62 13.78 1.60
N ALA A 388 -1.52 13.17 2.77
CA ALA A 388 -0.57 12.11 3.05
C ALA A 388 -1.34 10.83 3.44
N VAL A 389 -1.37 9.87 2.51
CA VAL A 389 -2.07 8.58 2.66
C VAL A 389 -1.09 7.50 3.11
N SER A 390 -1.37 6.86 4.24
CA SER A 390 -0.51 5.84 4.86
C SER A 390 0.96 6.27 4.99
N PRO A 391 1.27 7.39 5.66
CA PRO A 391 2.62 7.96 5.70
C PRO A 391 3.57 7.26 6.69
N PRO A 392 4.74 6.76 6.25
CA PRO A 392 5.85 6.46 7.16
C PRO A 392 6.39 7.78 7.71
N MET A 393 6.21 8.04 9.01
CA MET A 393 6.53 9.38 9.54
C MET A 393 6.94 9.43 11.02
N ARG A 394 6.58 8.44 11.84
CA ARG A 394 6.77 8.47 13.30
C ARG A 394 8.21 8.75 13.73
N LEU A 395 9.18 8.18 13.03
CA LEU A 395 10.61 8.31 13.33
C LEU A 395 11.27 9.50 12.64
N LEU A 396 10.68 9.98 11.54
CA LEU A 396 11.29 11.01 10.68
C LEU A 396 11.01 12.43 11.13
N PHE A 397 9.85 12.69 11.72
CA PHE A 397 9.43 14.05 12.07
C PHE A 397 9.17 14.17 13.55
N ASP A 398 9.62 15.25 14.18
CA ASP A 398 9.31 15.55 15.57
C ASP A 398 7.86 16.02 15.71
N GLU A 399 7.14 15.52 16.71
CA GLU A 399 5.71 15.81 16.96
C GLU A 399 5.46 17.32 17.16
N SER A 400 6.47 18.05 17.65
CA SER A 400 6.43 19.50 17.82
C SER A 400 6.65 20.29 16.53
N SER A 401 6.89 19.65 15.39
CA SER A 401 7.09 20.32 14.09
C SER A 401 5.78 20.69 13.39
N GLY A 402 4.62 20.26 13.92
CA GLY A 402 3.31 20.61 13.36
C GLY A 402 3.10 22.12 13.10
N PRO A 403 3.43 23.03 14.03
CA PRO A 403 3.32 24.47 13.81
C PRO A 403 4.22 25.05 12.71
N SER A 404 5.27 24.33 12.25
CA SER A 404 6.10 24.78 11.13
C SER A 404 5.53 24.41 9.76
N LEU A 405 4.38 23.72 9.71
CA LEU A 405 3.67 23.45 8.46
C LEU A 405 3.09 24.73 7.86
N GLN A 406 3.53 25.03 6.65
CA GLN A 406 2.94 26.07 5.82
C GLN A 406 1.70 25.58 5.08
N ALA A 407 1.67 24.30 4.70
CA ALA A 407 0.53 23.70 4.02
C ALA A 407 -0.52 23.22 5.02
N LYS A 408 -1.78 23.22 4.61
CA LYS A 408 -2.82 22.48 5.33
C LYS A 408 -2.72 21.00 4.98
N VAL A 409 -2.31 20.21 5.97
CA VAL A 409 -2.15 18.75 5.87
C VAL A 409 -3.44 18.01 6.22
N LEU A 410 -3.82 17.08 5.34
CA LEU A 410 -4.77 16.00 5.61
C LEU A 410 -4.01 14.67 5.67
N LEU A 411 -3.92 14.09 6.87
CA LEU A 411 -3.44 12.71 7.02
C LEU A 411 -4.59 11.74 6.79
N VAL A 412 -4.30 10.64 6.10
CA VAL A 412 -5.25 9.56 5.86
C VAL A 412 -4.58 8.24 6.22
N SER A 413 -5.23 7.40 7.01
CA SER A 413 -4.71 6.07 7.34
C SER A 413 -5.82 5.04 7.47
N GLY A 414 -5.53 3.80 7.08
CA GLY A 414 -6.46 2.68 7.16
C GLY A 414 -6.35 1.92 8.47
N THR A 415 -7.48 1.59 9.11
CA THR A 415 -7.47 0.88 10.41
C THR A 415 -7.04 -0.60 10.31
N LYS A 416 -6.81 -1.10 9.09
CA LYS A 416 -6.26 -2.43 8.79
C LYS A 416 -4.96 -2.32 7.96
N ASP A 417 -4.36 -1.13 7.86
CA ASP A 417 -3.03 -1.00 7.29
C ASP A 417 -2.02 -1.69 8.22
N TRP A 418 -1.30 -2.66 7.68
CA TRP A 418 -0.32 -3.46 8.41
C TRP A 418 1.11 -3.19 7.94
N VAL A 419 1.27 -2.46 6.84
CA VAL A 419 2.56 -2.00 6.33
C VAL A 419 2.93 -0.69 7.02
N VAL A 420 2.00 0.27 7.00
CA VAL A 420 2.12 1.58 7.64
C VAL A 420 0.89 1.80 8.52
N PRO A 421 0.86 1.14 9.70
CA PRO A 421 -0.31 1.16 10.57
C PRO A 421 -0.63 2.56 11.09
N SER A 422 -1.91 2.85 11.31
CA SER A 422 -2.38 4.16 11.80
C SER A 422 -1.73 4.59 13.10
N ASP A 423 -1.40 3.65 13.97
CA ASP A 423 -0.57 3.86 15.15
C ASP A 423 0.75 3.09 14.99
N PRO A 424 1.90 3.67 15.32
CA PRO A 424 2.10 5.04 15.78
C PRO A 424 2.25 6.05 14.60
N GLU A 425 1.99 5.68 13.35
CA GLU A 425 2.43 6.51 12.22
C GLU A 425 1.57 7.77 12.01
N ALA A 426 0.25 7.71 12.14
CA ALA A 426 -0.64 8.84 11.86
C ALA A 426 -1.28 9.47 13.11
N VAL A 427 -1.81 8.63 14.00
CA VAL A 427 -2.59 9.10 15.17
C VAL A 427 -1.68 9.73 16.22
N VAL A 428 -0.61 9.05 16.65
CA VAL A 428 0.31 9.54 17.69
C VAL A 428 0.92 10.91 17.35
N PRO A 429 1.46 11.15 16.13
CA PRO A 429 2.05 12.45 15.80
C PRO A 429 1.04 13.59 15.82
N LEU A 430 -0.23 13.34 15.46
CA LEU A 430 -1.24 14.38 15.50
C LEU A 430 -1.84 14.63 16.89
N LYS A 431 -1.97 13.62 17.76
CA LYS A 431 -2.40 13.85 19.16
C LYS A 431 -1.51 14.90 19.85
N GLY A 432 -0.21 14.90 19.57
CA GLY A 432 0.73 15.87 20.13
C GLY A 432 0.70 17.27 19.50
N GLY A 433 0.02 17.47 18.36
CA GLY A 433 0.27 18.60 17.44
C GLY A 433 -0.82 19.68 17.35
N LYS A 434 -1.88 19.63 18.18
CA LYS A 434 -3.08 20.52 18.09
C LYS A 434 -3.61 20.68 16.65
N PRO A 435 -3.88 19.58 15.95
CA PRO A 435 -4.09 19.55 14.50
C PRO A 435 -5.26 20.44 14.06
N LEU A 436 -6.37 20.41 14.80
CA LEU A 436 -7.56 21.22 14.50
C LEU A 436 -7.25 22.73 14.50
N ALA A 437 -6.55 23.22 15.52
CA ALA A 437 -6.19 24.63 15.68
C ALA A 437 -5.26 25.12 14.56
N ASN A 438 -4.41 24.24 14.04
CA ASN A 438 -3.50 24.53 12.93
C ASN A 438 -4.13 24.30 11.55
N GLY A 439 -5.39 23.85 11.49
CA GLY A 439 -6.11 23.57 10.25
C GLY A 439 -5.70 22.26 9.58
N HIS A 440 -5.06 21.35 10.32
CA HIS A 440 -4.74 19.99 9.88
C HIS A 440 -5.88 19.04 10.23
N ARG A 441 -5.96 17.91 9.52
CA ARG A 441 -6.98 16.88 9.75
C ARG A 441 -6.38 15.48 9.69
N LEU A 442 -7.00 14.55 10.42
CA LEU A 442 -6.80 13.10 10.29
C LEU A 442 -8.13 12.43 9.94
N VAL A 443 -8.12 11.73 8.81
CA VAL A 443 -9.22 10.85 8.42
C VAL A 443 -8.76 9.40 8.55
N LEU A 444 -9.54 8.60 9.26
CA LEU A 444 -9.35 7.16 9.34
C LEU A 444 -10.32 6.44 8.41
N ALA A 445 -9.78 5.57 7.55
CA ALA A 445 -10.54 4.72 6.66
C ALA A 445 -10.84 3.38 7.36
N SER A 446 -12.08 3.18 7.78
CA SER A 446 -12.52 2.00 8.52
C SER A 446 -12.45 0.76 7.64
N GLY A 447 -11.55 -0.17 7.98
CA GLY A 447 -11.26 -1.35 7.17
C GLY A 447 -10.31 -1.12 5.99
N GLY A 448 -9.83 0.11 5.80
CA GLY A 448 -8.81 0.43 4.81
C GLY A 448 -7.46 -0.24 5.13
N SER A 449 -6.73 -0.65 4.11
CA SER A 449 -5.39 -1.24 4.17
C SER A 449 -4.41 -0.42 3.31
N HIS A 450 -3.14 -0.81 3.32
CA HIS A 450 -2.13 -0.16 2.47
C HIS A 450 -2.47 -0.21 0.97
N PHE A 451 -3.14 -1.28 0.55
CA PHE A 451 -3.32 -1.69 -0.85
C PHE A 451 -4.75 -1.57 -1.36
N ASN A 452 -5.65 -0.94 -0.62
CA ASN A 452 -7.01 -0.65 -1.11
C ASN A 452 -7.37 0.83 -1.01
N LEU A 453 -6.43 1.66 -0.59
CA LEU A 453 -6.60 3.11 -0.51
C LEU A 453 -6.03 3.84 -1.72
N TRP A 454 -5.20 3.18 -2.54
CA TRP A 454 -4.72 3.70 -3.84
C TRP A 454 -5.82 3.72 -4.91
N ALA A 455 -5.47 4.09 -6.15
CA ALA A 455 -6.43 4.14 -7.24
C ALA A 455 -5.82 3.79 -8.61
N PRO A 456 -5.60 2.49 -8.90
CA PRO A 456 -4.96 2.04 -10.12
C PRO A 456 -5.70 2.46 -11.39
N ALA A 457 -4.97 2.64 -12.48
CA ALA A 457 -5.48 3.06 -13.79
C ALA A 457 -6.55 2.13 -14.37
N ASP A 458 -6.53 0.85 -14.02
CA ASP A 458 -7.42 -0.21 -14.50
C ASP A 458 -8.51 -0.61 -13.47
N GLN A 459 -8.59 0.09 -12.34
CA GLN A 459 -9.58 -0.23 -11.32
C GLN A 459 -11.01 -0.10 -11.85
N LYS A 460 -11.88 -1.03 -11.44
CA LYS A 460 -13.29 -1.06 -11.87
C LYS A 460 -14.20 -0.19 -10.99
N GLU A 461 -13.84 -0.02 -9.73
CA GLU A 461 -14.61 0.75 -8.76
C GLU A 461 -14.11 2.20 -8.67
N SER A 462 -14.98 3.10 -8.25
CA SER A 462 -14.59 4.50 -7.97
C SER A 462 -13.49 4.58 -6.91
N PRO A 463 -12.51 5.49 -7.06
CA PRO A 463 -11.45 5.68 -6.06
C PRO A 463 -12.03 6.00 -4.68
N ILE A 464 -11.69 5.20 -3.66
CA ILE A 464 -12.24 5.33 -2.29
C ILE A 464 -11.97 6.73 -1.72
N LEU A 465 -10.74 7.23 -1.89
CA LEU A 465 -10.30 8.52 -1.35
C LEU A 465 -10.50 9.69 -2.32
N GLY A 466 -10.89 9.44 -3.57
CA GLY A 466 -10.94 10.46 -4.62
C GLY A 466 -11.81 11.67 -4.28
N PRO A 467 -13.09 11.49 -3.88
CA PRO A 467 -13.95 12.60 -3.47
C PRO A 467 -13.40 13.41 -2.29
N MET A 468 -12.79 12.75 -1.31
CA MET A 468 -12.17 13.42 -0.15
C MET A 468 -10.94 14.24 -0.55
N ILE A 469 -10.06 13.67 -1.38
CA ILE A 469 -8.89 14.37 -1.93
C ILE A 469 -9.34 15.64 -2.66
N LEU A 470 -10.34 15.52 -3.55
CA LEU A 470 -10.91 16.67 -4.26
C LEU A 470 -11.47 17.72 -3.29
N ALA A 471 -12.28 17.29 -2.32
CA ALA A 471 -12.93 18.18 -1.36
C ALA A 471 -11.92 18.96 -0.50
N TRP A 472 -10.82 18.31 -0.10
CA TRP A 472 -9.72 18.98 0.60
C TRP A 472 -9.03 20.00 -0.29
N ILE A 473 -8.63 19.62 -1.50
CA ILE A 473 -7.91 20.49 -2.43
C ILE A 473 -8.76 21.71 -2.80
N ASN A 474 -10.05 21.51 -3.13
CA ASN A 474 -10.97 22.61 -3.43
C ASN A 474 -10.99 23.64 -2.30
N GLN A 475 -11.09 23.17 -1.05
CA GLN A 475 -11.15 24.05 0.11
C GLN A 475 -9.84 24.78 0.35
N GLN A 476 -8.71 24.09 0.33
CA GLN A 476 -7.41 24.68 0.69
C GLN A 476 -6.82 25.56 -0.42
N LEU A 477 -7.17 25.30 -1.69
CA LEU A 477 -6.78 26.14 -2.82
C LEU A 477 -7.85 27.19 -3.19
N ALA A 478 -8.91 27.32 -2.38
CA ALA A 478 -10.02 28.25 -2.57
C ALA A 478 -10.67 28.17 -3.96
N VAL A 479 -10.80 26.95 -4.51
CA VAL A 479 -11.48 26.73 -5.79
C VAL A 479 -13.00 26.79 -5.56
N PRO A 480 -13.75 27.63 -6.29
CA PRO A 480 -15.21 27.68 -6.18
C PRO A 480 -15.84 26.35 -6.56
N SER A 481 -16.36 25.62 -5.58
CA SER A 481 -16.90 24.27 -5.76
C SER A 481 -17.92 23.96 -4.66
N PRO A 482 -19.01 23.23 -4.97
CA PRO A 482 -19.92 22.73 -3.94
C PRO A 482 -19.29 21.62 -3.10
N TYR A 483 -18.20 21.01 -3.56
CA TYR A 483 -17.51 19.90 -2.89
C TYR A 483 -16.32 20.44 -2.10
N THR A 484 -16.53 20.68 -0.80
CA THR A 484 -15.49 21.12 0.13
C THR A 484 -15.40 20.15 1.31
N PHE A 485 -14.22 20.03 1.92
CA PHE A 485 -14.03 19.10 3.04
C PHE A 485 -14.97 19.40 4.22
N SER A 486 -15.14 20.67 4.57
CA SER A 486 -16.06 21.13 5.62
C SER A 486 -17.54 20.96 5.26
N GLY A 487 -17.88 20.94 3.96
CA GLY A 487 -19.24 20.66 3.48
C GLY A 487 -19.66 19.19 3.62
N GLY A 488 -18.74 18.27 3.94
CA GLY A 488 -19.03 16.84 4.02
C GLY A 488 -19.32 16.23 2.64
N GLY A 489 -20.01 15.08 2.63
CA GLY A 489 -20.40 14.42 1.37
C GLY A 489 -19.21 13.93 0.53
N TRP A 490 -18.11 13.55 1.19
CA TRP A 490 -16.91 13.02 0.55
C TRP A 490 -16.54 11.62 1.06
N GLY A 491 -17.37 11.03 1.93
CA GLY A 491 -17.16 9.69 2.45
C GLY A 491 -17.35 8.61 1.38
N ASN A 492 -17.25 7.36 1.81
CA ASN A 492 -17.43 6.19 0.96
C ASN A 492 -18.35 5.18 1.65
N THR A 493 -19.25 4.55 0.88
CA THR A 493 -20.26 3.60 1.40
C THR A 493 -19.65 2.28 1.87
N THR A 494 -18.50 1.94 1.31
CA THR A 494 -17.86 0.63 1.34
C THR A 494 -16.72 0.63 2.37
N VAL A 495 -15.92 1.68 2.40
CA VAL A 495 -14.86 1.95 3.38
C VAL A 495 -15.21 3.26 4.07
N PRO A 496 -15.95 3.23 5.20
CA PRO A 496 -16.36 4.43 5.90
C PRO A 496 -15.16 5.31 6.25
N LEU A 497 -15.22 6.59 5.89
CA LEU A 497 -14.18 7.58 6.19
C LEU A 497 -14.63 8.43 7.38
N VAL A 498 -13.81 8.51 8.42
CA VAL A 498 -14.12 9.19 9.67
C VAL A 498 -13.10 10.29 9.92
N ASP A 499 -13.53 11.57 9.95
CA ASP A 499 -12.68 12.65 10.49
C ASP A 499 -12.62 12.52 12.01
N VAL A 500 -11.45 12.11 12.51
CA VAL A 500 -11.22 11.88 13.94
C VAL A 500 -10.49 13.04 14.60
N THR A 501 -10.20 14.12 13.85
CA THR A 501 -9.38 15.23 14.34
C THR A 501 -9.91 15.86 15.62
N GLY A 502 -11.24 15.99 15.74
CA GLY A 502 -11.88 16.55 16.93
C GLY A 502 -11.80 15.68 18.19
N GLN A 503 -11.32 14.44 18.06
CA GLN A 503 -11.15 13.49 19.16
C GLN A 503 -9.70 13.39 19.65
N LEU A 504 -8.75 14.06 18.97
CA LEU A 504 -7.31 13.97 19.23
C LEU A 504 -6.81 14.96 20.29
#